data_AF-I9NNH9-F1
#
_entry.id   AF-I9NNH9-F1
#
_cell.length_a   1.000
_cell.length_b   1.000
_cell.length_c   1.000
_cell.angle_alpha   90.00
_cell.angle_beta   90.00
_cell.angle_gamma   90.00
#
_symmetry.space_group_name_H-M   'P 1'
#
loop_
_entity.id
_entity.type
_entity.pdbx_description
1 polymer ?
#
loop_
_entity_poly.entity_id
_entity_poly.type
_entity_poly.pdbx_seq_one_letter_code
_entity_poly.pdbx_strand_id
1 'polypeptide(L)' 'TGGLTEALAMKAEAERLGFSIMIGCMVGTSLAMAPAVLLAQNADFVDLDGPLLLARDREPGLRYAASLVFPPESTLWG' A
#
# COMPACT_ATOMS: atom_id res chain seq x y z
N THR A 1 -9.25 -2.73 7.98
CA THR A 1 -8.41 -3.51 8.91
C THR A 1 -8.06 -2.73 10.17
N GLY A 2 -7.87 -1.40 10.12
CA GLY A 2 -7.49 -0.63 11.32
C GLY A 2 -5.97 -0.55 11.55
N GLY A 3 -5.15 -0.89 10.55
CA GLY A 3 -3.70 -0.73 10.60
C GLY A 3 -2.96 -1.88 9.92
N LEU A 4 -1.62 -1.77 9.85
CA LEU A 4 -0.76 -2.76 9.20
C LEU A 4 -0.78 -4.12 9.91
N THR A 5 -0.74 -4.14 11.24
CA THR A 5 -0.72 -5.39 12.04
C THR A 5 -1.93 -6.26 11.74
N GLU A 6 -3.14 -5.69 11.79
CA GLU A 6 -4.37 -6.43 11.50
C GLU A 6 -4.48 -6.77 10.01
N ALA A 7 -3.95 -5.92 9.12
CA ALA A 7 -3.98 -6.22 7.70
C ALA A 7 -3.10 -7.43 7.33
N LEU A 8 -1.97 -7.62 8.01
CA LEU A 8 -1.14 -8.83 7.87
C LEU A 8 -1.89 -10.08 8.35
N ALA A 9 -2.57 -10.00 9.50
CA ALA A 9 -3.37 -11.10 10.02
C ALA A 9 -4.52 -11.48 9.08
N MET A 10 -5.25 -10.47 8.59
CA MET A 10 -6.35 -10.66 7.63
C MET A 10 -5.86 -11.27 6.31
N LYS A 11 -4.73 -10.79 5.78
CA LYS A 11 -4.13 -11.34 4.55
C LYS A 11 -3.75 -12.82 4.72
N ALA A 12 -3.06 -13.16 5.81
CA ALA A 12 -2.66 -14.53 6.08
C ALA A 12 -3.87 -15.48 6.18
N GLU A 13 -4.97 -15.03 6.81
CA GLU A 13 -6.19 -15.82 6.88
C GLU A 13 -6.87 -15.97 5.51
N ALA A 14 -6.88 -14.90 4.71
CA ALA A 14 -7.44 -14.95 3.36
C ALA A 14 -6.65 -15.91 2.44
N GLU A 15 -5.32 -15.91 2.54
CA GLU A 15 -4.44 -16.89 1.88
C GLU A 15 -4.75 -18.32 2.36
N ARG A 16 -4.89 -18.53 3.68
CA ARG A 16 -5.24 -19.85 4.26
C ARG A 16 -6.59 -20.36 3.75
N LEU A 17 -7.54 -19.48 3.50
CA LEU A 17 -8.86 -19.80 2.96
C LEU A 17 -8.88 -19.95 1.43
N GLY A 18 -7.76 -19.68 0.74
CA GLY A 18 -7.64 -19.79 -0.71
C GLY A 18 -8.30 -18.66 -1.50
N PHE A 19 -8.45 -17.48 -0.89
CA PHE A 19 -8.90 -16.29 -1.61
C PHE A 19 -7.77 -15.67 -2.44
N SER A 20 -8.12 -15.11 -3.59
CA SER A 20 -7.27 -14.13 -4.26
C SER A 20 -7.22 -12.83 -3.46
N ILE A 21 -6.05 -12.20 -3.41
CA ILE A 21 -5.78 -11.05 -2.56
C ILE A 21 -5.63 -9.78 -3.40
N MET A 22 -6.44 -8.77 -3.08
CA MET A 22 -6.24 -7.40 -3.56
C MET A 22 -5.90 -6.50 -2.37
N ILE A 23 -4.82 -5.72 -2.49
CA ILE A 23 -4.48 -4.67 -1.52
C ILE A 23 -4.80 -3.32 -2.15
N GLY A 24 -5.82 -2.66 -1.60
CA GLY A 24 -6.28 -1.35 -2.06
C GLY A 24 -5.97 -0.21 -1.07
N CYS A 25 -6.40 0.98 -1.45
CA CYS A 25 -6.30 2.17 -0.61
C CYS A 25 -7.58 3.02 -0.62
N MET A 26 -7.59 4.05 0.22
CA MET A 26 -8.47 5.21 0.07
C MET A 26 -7.65 6.33 -0.57
N VAL A 27 -8.32 7.37 -1.10
CA VAL A 27 -7.63 8.60 -1.52
C VAL A 27 -6.90 9.19 -0.32
N GLY A 28 -5.57 9.22 -0.38
CA GLY A 28 -4.70 9.58 0.74
C GLY A 28 -3.25 9.79 0.31
N THR A 29 -2.46 10.41 1.18
CA THR A 29 -1.05 10.76 0.89
C THR A 29 -0.13 9.54 0.85
N SER A 30 1.08 9.71 0.31
CA SER A 30 2.13 8.67 0.28
C SER A 30 2.42 8.04 1.64
N LEU A 31 2.24 8.77 2.75
CA LEU A 31 2.44 8.24 4.09
C LEU A 31 1.45 7.10 4.43
N ALA A 32 0.21 7.16 3.95
CA ALA A 32 -0.77 6.10 4.18
C ALA A 32 -0.51 4.88 3.29
N MET A 33 0.03 5.11 2.08
CA MET A 33 0.38 4.05 1.14
C MET A 33 1.66 3.31 1.54
N ALA A 34 2.61 3.98 2.19
CA ALA A 34 3.92 3.43 2.54
C ALA A 34 3.88 2.04 3.23
N PRO A 35 3.12 1.83 4.33
CA PRO A 35 2.97 0.50 4.92
C PRO A 35 2.22 -0.48 4.01
N ALA A 36 1.30 0.01 3.17
CA ALA A 36 0.54 -0.84 2.26
C ALA A 36 1.40 -1.41 1.12
N VAL A 37 2.48 -0.73 0.72
CA VAL A 37 3.47 -1.27 -0.24
C VAL A 37 4.12 -2.57 0.28
N LEU A 38 4.37 -2.65 1.60
CA LEU A 38 4.89 -3.87 2.23
C LEU A 38 3.82 -4.97 2.31
N LEU A 39 2.59 -4.60 2.64
CA LEU A 39 1.46 -5.54 2.68
C LEU A 39 1.15 -6.15 1.29
N ALA A 40 1.29 -5.35 0.23
CA ALA A 40 0.98 -5.68 -1.15
C ALA A 40 1.91 -6.73 -1.78
N GLN A 41 3.02 -7.08 -1.13
CA GLN A 41 3.91 -8.13 -1.65
C GLN A 41 3.17 -9.46 -1.76
N ASN A 42 3.22 -10.11 -2.93
CA ASN A 42 2.47 -11.34 -3.23
C ASN A 42 0.93 -11.20 -3.26
N ALA A 43 0.39 -9.97 -3.33
CA ALA A 43 -1.02 -9.80 -3.67
C ALA A 43 -1.22 -10.02 -5.19
N ASP A 44 -2.37 -10.55 -5.58
CA ASP A 44 -2.74 -10.72 -6.99
C ASP A 44 -2.99 -9.38 -7.67
N PHE A 45 -3.53 -8.41 -6.92
CA PHE A 45 -3.84 -7.07 -7.39
C PHE A 45 -3.44 -6.01 -6.37
N VAL A 46 -2.97 -4.86 -6.86
CA VAL A 46 -2.51 -3.75 -6.03
C VAL A 46 -3.10 -2.45 -6.55
N ASP A 47 -3.79 -1.73 -5.68
CA ASP A 47 -4.38 -0.42 -5.94
C ASP A 47 -3.93 0.59 -4.86
N LEU A 48 -2.77 1.20 -5.10
CA LEU A 48 -2.09 2.14 -4.20
C LEU A 48 -1.86 3.49 -4.88
N ASP A 49 -2.85 3.97 -5.64
CA ASP A 49 -2.78 5.17 -6.46
C ASP A 49 -3.28 6.45 -5.77
N GLY A 50 -3.75 6.35 -4.52
CA GLY A 50 -4.32 7.46 -3.75
C GLY A 50 -3.54 8.78 -3.85
N PRO A 51 -2.20 8.79 -3.74
CA PRO A 51 -1.39 10.01 -3.88
C PRO A 51 -1.44 10.64 -5.27
N LEU A 52 -1.58 9.84 -6.33
CA LEU A 52 -1.67 10.31 -7.72
C LEU A 52 -2.97 11.08 -7.98
N LEU A 53 -3.98 10.88 -7.14
CA LEU A 53 -5.27 11.57 -7.21
C LEU A 53 -5.28 12.89 -6.43
N LEU A 54 -4.22 13.21 -5.69
CA LEU A 54 -4.10 14.44 -4.92
C LEU A 54 -3.45 15.55 -5.73
N ALA A 55 -3.97 16.79 -5.58
CA ALA A 55 -3.32 17.98 -6.14
C ALA A 55 -1.95 18.27 -5.48
N ARG A 56 -1.72 17.77 -4.26
CA ARG A 56 -0.45 17.88 -3.53
C ARG A 56 -0.30 16.70 -2.59
N ASP A 57 0.82 16.01 -2.70
CA ASP A 57 1.25 14.96 -1.78
C ASP A 57 2.39 15.44 -0.86
N ARG A 58 2.95 14.55 -0.02
CA ARG A 58 4.10 14.82 0.84
C ARG A 58 5.41 14.88 0.07
N GLU A 59 6.39 15.57 0.65
CA GLU A 59 7.78 15.60 0.19
C GLU A 59 8.72 15.24 1.36
N PRO A 60 9.53 14.16 1.25
CA PRO A 60 9.49 13.16 0.18
C PRO A 60 8.17 12.37 0.19
N GLY A 61 7.74 11.91 -0.99
CA GLY A 61 6.60 11.01 -1.19
C GLY A 61 7.06 9.64 -1.71
N LEU A 62 6.12 8.73 -1.96
CA LEU A 62 6.40 7.48 -2.64
C LEU A 62 6.80 7.77 -4.09
N ARG A 63 7.75 6.99 -4.59
CA ARG A 63 8.13 7.05 -6.00
C ARG A 63 7.19 6.19 -6.82
N TYR A 64 6.57 6.81 -7.82
CA TYR A 64 5.79 6.15 -8.85
C TYR A 64 6.53 6.23 -10.18
N ALA A 65 6.56 5.15 -10.95
CA ALA A 65 7.05 5.18 -12.34
C ALA A 65 6.24 4.23 -13.21
N ALA A 66 5.60 4.77 -14.25
CA ALA A 66 4.61 4.03 -15.05
C ALA A 66 3.59 3.35 -14.12
N SER A 67 3.42 2.03 -14.23
CA SER A 67 2.49 1.24 -13.42
C SER A 67 3.13 0.67 -12.14
N LEU A 68 4.29 1.16 -11.73
CA LEU A 68 5.02 0.69 -10.55
C LEU A 68 4.99 1.72 -9.43
N VAL A 69 4.77 1.23 -8.20
CA VAL A 69 5.04 1.93 -6.95
C VAL A 69 6.25 1.28 -6.27
N PHE A 70 7.19 2.09 -5.80
CA PHE A 70 8.42 1.61 -5.19
C PHE A 70 8.35 1.63 -3.66
N PRO A 71 9.17 0.81 -2.97
CA PRO A 71 9.23 0.82 -1.50
C PRO A 71 9.50 2.22 -0.93
N PRO A 72 8.91 2.55 0.24
CA PRO A 72 9.16 3.82 0.89
C PRO A 72 10.62 3.95 1.35
N GLU A 73 11.15 5.17 1.31
CA GLU A 73 12.36 5.53 2.04
C GLU A 73 12.02 5.79 3.51
N SER A 74 12.97 5.54 4.43
CA SER A 74 12.77 5.74 5.88
C SER A 74 12.51 7.20 6.26
N THR A 75 12.92 8.15 5.41
CA THR A 75 12.57 9.56 5.56
C THR A 75 11.09 9.85 5.34
N LEU A 76 10.35 8.95 4.69
CA LEU A 76 8.89 9.00 4.59
C LEU A 76 8.24 8.17 5.70
N TRP A 77 8.57 6.87 5.78
CA TRP A 77 8.00 5.93 6.74
C TRP A 77 8.81 4.63 6.80
N GLY A 78 9.05 4.11 8.02
CA GLY A 78 9.93 2.97 8.28
C GLY A 78 11.39 3.39 8.41
#